data_AF-A0A2D5AX38-F1
#
_entry.id   AF-A0A2D5AX38-F1
#
_cell.length_a   1.000
_cell.length_b   1.000
_cell.length_c   1.000
_cell.angle_alpha   90.00
_cell.angle_beta   90.00
_cell.angle_gamma   90.00
#
_symmetry.space_group_name_H-M   'P 1'
#
loop_
_entity.id
_entity.type
_entity.pdbx_description
1 polymer ?
#
loop_
_entity_poly.entity_id
_entity_poly.type
_entity_poly.pdbx_seq_one_letter_code
_entity_poly.pdbx_strand_id
1 'polypeptide(L)'
;MNDRSAWTGGQYSLYRVVFGAYLFVHFAMLLPFGTELFSDRGVLADGHVSPFLTLFPNLFLISDSPGFVTAVLVAGTILALFFAAGWHDRSAAFCLWIVWASLFGRNPLISNPGLPYVGLLLLIHVGLPSAPYGSLAMRGRADPGGGWYMPRAFQRVAWILMSVGYSYSGFTKLVSPSWRDGSALRLVLENPLARPGGLRHLLLELPDFVLRAMTWGALTFELGFVVFALLRPLRPLAWAAMLFMHLGLMLLIDFADLSLGMVMLHLFTFDPAWIRPRREGSEDVPLEMYYDGECGLCHRTVRLALAEDPGGETFRYAPLQGPTFSERVNEATRATLADSLILRTSDGRLFQRSDGVGRILCALGGVWRILGQLLLLLPRRLRDGAYDFVARIRKRLFAKPPGLCPVLPPELGRRFDP
;
A
#
# COMPACT_ATOMS: atom_id res chain seq x y z
N MET A 1 -16.92 -19.93 8.22
CA MET A 1 -15.55 -19.67 7.73
C MET A 1 -15.20 -18.24 8.09
N ASN A 2 -14.02 -17.97 8.66
CA ASN A 2 -13.65 -16.61 9.06
C ASN A 2 -13.51 -15.71 7.81
N ASP A 3 -14.43 -14.76 7.62
CA ASP A 3 -14.48 -13.88 6.43
C ASP A 3 -13.45 -12.73 6.47
N ARG A 4 -12.60 -12.67 7.50
CA ARG A 4 -11.60 -11.62 7.70
C ARG A 4 -10.23 -11.98 7.11
N SER A 5 -9.68 -11.11 6.27
CA SER A 5 -8.30 -11.25 5.80
C SER A 5 -7.28 -10.83 6.88
N ALA A 6 -5.98 -10.95 6.58
CA ALA A 6 -4.89 -10.51 7.45
C ALA A 6 -4.61 -9.00 7.41
N TRP A 7 -5.32 -8.23 6.58
CA TRP A 7 -5.20 -6.78 6.57
C TRP A 7 -5.85 -6.17 7.80
N THR A 8 -5.10 -5.26 8.40
CA THR A 8 -5.55 -4.34 9.45
C THR A 8 -5.85 -2.96 8.86
N GLY A 9 -6.56 -2.12 9.62
CA GLY A 9 -6.97 -0.79 9.15
C GLY A 9 -5.80 0.11 8.79
N GLY A 10 -4.73 0.13 9.58
CA GLY A 10 -3.56 0.96 9.32
C GLY A 10 -2.74 0.48 8.13
N GLN A 11 -2.56 -0.84 7.96
CA GLN A 11 -1.94 -1.38 6.75
C GLN A 11 -2.72 -0.94 5.50
N TYR A 12 -4.05 -1.08 5.52
CA TYR A 12 -4.87 -0.68 4.39
C TYR A 12 -4.86 0.84 4.14
N SER A 13 -4.85 1.66 5.20
CA SER A 13 -4.71 3.11 5.06
C SER A 13 -3.39 3.50 4.41
N LEU A 14 -2.28 2.80 4.71
CA LEU A 14 -1.00 3.03 4.03
C LEU A 14 -1.11 2.72 2.52
N TYR A 15 -1.71 1.58 2.17
CA TYR A 15 -2.01 1.25 0.77
C TYR A 15 -2.87 2.34 0.10
N ARG A 16 -3.96 2.78 0.76
CA ARG A 16 -4.86 3.81 0.23
C ARG A 16 -4.13 5.13 -0.03
N VAL A 17 -3.24 5.55 0.88
CA VAL A 17 -2.43 6.77 0.69
C VAL A 17 -1.53 6.64 -0.54
N VAL A 18 -0.84 5.50 -0.70
CA VAL A 18 0.00 5.24 -1.88
C VAL A 18 -0.83 5.24 -3.17
N PHE A 19 -1.99 4.58 -3.14
CA PHE A 19 -2.89 4.51 -4.29
C PHE A 19 -3.48 5.89 -4.64
N GLY A 20 -3.87 6.68 -3.64
CA GLY A 20 -4.32 8.05 -3.84
C GLY A 20 -3.22 8.98 -4.35
N ALA A 21 -1.98 8.81 -3.90
CA ALA A 21 -0.84 9.55 -4.43
C ALA A 21 -0.57 9.20 -5.91
N TYR A 22 -0.68 7.92 -6.28
CA TYR A 22 -0.64 7.48 -7.67
C TYR A 22 -1.72 8.16 -8.51
N LEU A 23 -2.98 8.14 -8.07
CA LEU A 23 -4.08 8.79 -8.78
C LEU A 23 -3.88 10.30 -8.89
N PHE A 24 -3.41 10.95 -7.82
CA PHE A 24 -3.10 12.38 -7.83
C PHE A 24 -2.05 12.72 -8.87
N VAL A 25 -0.92 12.00 -8.87
CA VAL A 25 0.16 12.21 -9.83
C VAL A 25 -0.33 11.95 -11.25
N HIS A 26 -1.09 10.87 -11.47
CA HIS A 26 -1.65 10.54 -12.78
C HIS A 26 -2.53 11.66 -13.33
N PHE A 27 -3.54 12.11 -12.58
CA PHE A 27 -4.43 13.19 -13.05
C PHE A 27 -3.69 14.51 -13.22
N ALA A 28 -2.76 14.85 -12.32
CA ALA A 28 -1.97 16.07 -12.41
C ALA A 28 -1.05 16.07 -13.65
N MET A 29 -0.42 14.93 -13.95
CA MET A 29 0.43 14.77 -15.14
C MET A 29 -0.35 14.80 -16.45
N LEU A 30 -1.64 14.43 -16.42
CA LEU A 30 -2.52 14.54 -17.60
C LEU A 30 -2.95 15.98 -17.90
N LEU A 31 -2.93 16.91 -16.94
CA LEU A 31 -3.44 18.27 -17.14
C LEU A 31 -2.86 19.00 -18.37
N PRO A 32 -1.53 18.98 -18.64
CA PRO A 32 -0.96 19.65 -19.80
C PRO A 32 -1.40 19.04 -21.14
N PHE A 33 -1.72 17.75 -21.15
CA PHE A 33 -2.03 16.97 -22.35
C PHE A 33 -3.54 16.68 -22.49
N GLY A 34 -4.35 17.03 -21.50
CA GLY A 34 -5.75 16.64 -21.42
C GLY A 34 -6.55 17.08 -22.63
N THR A 35 -6.38 18.32 -23.06
CA THR A 35 -7.05 18.87 -24.25
C THR A 35 -6.71 18.06 -25.51
N GLU A 36 -5.43 17.76 -25.72
CA GLU A 36 -4.98 16.98 -26.87
C GLU A 36 -5.50 15.54 -26.84
N LEU A 37 -5.57 14.93 -25.66
CA LEU A 37 -5.94 13.52 -25.51
C LEU A 37 -7.44 13.27 -25.49
N PHE A 38 -8.25 14.18 -24.96
CA PHE A 38 -9.65 13.89 -24.61
C PHE A 38 -10.67 14.90 -25.13
N SER A 39 -10.26 16.02 -25.72
CA SER A 39 -11.20 17.04 -26.19
C SER A 39 -11.60 16.87 -27.66
N ASP A 40 -12.67 17.56 -28.04
CA ASP A 40 -13.14 17.80 -29.41
C ASP A 40 -12.10 18.44 -30.37
N ARG A 41 -10.97 18.95 -29.85
CA ARG A 41 -9.85 19.52 -30.60
C ARG A 41 -8.60 18.65 -30.57
N GLY A 42 -8.71 17.48 -29.96
CA GLY A 42 -7.60 16.55 -29.73
C GLY A 42 -7.43 15.50 -30.83
N VAL A 43 -6.68 14.45 -30.47
CA VAL A 43 -6.37 13.29 -31.32
C VAL A 43 -7.64 12.60 -31.84
N LEU A 44 -8.69 12.55 -31.01
CA LEU A 44 -10.01 12.05 -31.38
C LEU A 44 -11.02 13.19 -31.28
N ALA A 45 -11.13 14.01 -32.32
CA ALA A 45 -12.03 15.15 -32.37
C ALA A 45 -13.52 14.75 -32.19
N ASP A 46 -13.95 13.66 -32.82
CA ASP A 46 -15.29 13.10 -32.59
C ASP A 46 -15.23 11.96 -31.57
N GLY A 47 -15.76 12.20 -30.36
CA GLY A 47 -15.84 11.21 -29.30
C GLY A 47 -16.74 10.02 -29.63
N HIS A 48 -17.74 10.17 -30.51
CA HIS A 48 -18.70 9.12 -30.85
C HIS A 48 -18.08 7.97 -31.64
N VAL A 49 -16.87 8.16 -32.19
CA VAL A 49 -16.07 7.10 -32.80
C VAL A 49 -15.67 6.04 -31.76
N SER A 50 -15.57 6.41 -30.48
CA SER A 50 -15.31 5.43 -29.41
C SER A 50 -16.56 4.57 -29.16
N PRO A 51 -16.47 3.22 -29.32
CA PRO A 51 -17.59 2.33 -29.04
C PRO A 51 -17.93 2.27 -27.55
N PHE A 52 -17.09 2.83 -26.68
CA PHE A 52 -17.25 2.79 -25.24
C PHE A 52 -17.87 4.06 -24.66
N LEU A 53 -17.97 5.15 -25.45
CA LEU A 53 -18.46 6.44 -24.97
C LEU A 53 -19.90 6.35 -24.44
N THR A 54 -20.75 5.56 -25.10
CA THR A 54 -22.17 5.40 -24.78
C THR A 54 -22.48 4.13 -23.98
N LEU A 55 -21.46 3.31 -23.66
CA LEU A 55 -21.66 2.02 -22.98
C LEU A 55 -22.07 2.18 -21.51
N PHE A 56 -21.74 3.32 -20.89
CA PHE A 56 -22.12 3.67 -19.53
C PHE A 56 -22.29 5.20 -19.42
N PRO A 57 -22.91 5.72 -18.34
CA PRO A 57 -23.02 7.17 -18.13
C PRO A 57 -21.64 7.84 -18.10
N ASN A 58 -21.31 8.54 -19.19
CA ASN A 58 -20.00 9.15 -19.40
C ASN A 58 -20.09 10.68 -19.33
N LEU A 59 -19.18 11.30 -18.59
CA LEU A 59 -19.13 12.76 -18.41
C LEU A 59 -18.98 13.51 -19.75
N PHE A 60 -18.27 12.91 -20.72
CA PHE A 60 -17.98 13.54 -22.01
C PHE A 60 -19.14 13.49 -23.00
N LEU A 61 -20.26 12.85 -22.65
CA LEU A 61 -21.54 13.02 -23.37
C LEU A 61 -22.20 14.37 -23.06
N ILE A 62 -21.83 15.02 -21.95
CA ILE A 62 -22.34 16.34 -21.56
C ILE A 62 -21.58 17.43 -22.34
N SER A 63 -20.25 17.33 -22.33
CA SER A 63 -19.34 18.19 -23.09
C SER A 63 -17.97 17.54 -23.15
N ASP A 64 -17.24 17.74 -24.23
CA ASP A 64 -15.82 17.38 -24.38
C ASP A 64 -14.99 18.57 -24.86
N SER A 65 -15.45 19.79 -24.58
CA SER A 65 -14.68 21.00 -24.83
C SER A 65 -13.37 21.02 -24.02
N PRO A 66 -12.32 21.74 -24.45
CA PRO A 66 -11.04 21.79 -23.75
C PRO A 66 -11.16 22.23 -22.28
N GLY A 67 -12.03 23.20 -22.01
CA GLY A 67 -12.29 23.70 -20.67
C GLY A 67 -12.96 22.65 -19.78
N PHE A 68 -13.91 21.89 -20.32
CA PHE A 68 -14.58 20.82 -19.58
C PHE A 68 -13.62 19.67 -19.25
N VAL A 69 -12.79 19.24 -20.21
CA VAL A 69 -11.75 18.23 -19.99
C VAL A 69 -10.81 18.66 -18.87
N THR A 70 -10.32 19.91 -18.91
CA THR A 70 -9.45 20.46 -17.87
C THR A 70 -10.14 20.44 -16.50
N ALA A 71 -11.41 20.83 -16.43
CA ALA A 71 -12.18 20.81 -15.19
C ALA A 71 -12.34 19.39 -14.62
N VAL A 72 -12.61 18.40 -15.47
CA VAL A 72 -12.72 16.98 -15.08
C VAL A 72 -11.38 16.46 -14.51
N LEU A 73 -10.26 16.79 -15.14
CA LEU A 73 -8.92 16.38 -14.66
C LEU A 73 -8.53 17.08 -13.34
N VAL A 74 -8.85 18.37 -13.20
CA VAL A 74 -8.66 19.10 -11.93
C VAL A 74 -9.51 18.47 -10.83
N ALA A 75 -10.77 18.14 -11.11
CA ALA A 75 -11.64 17.45 -10.17
C ALA A 75 -11.08 16.08 -9.77
N GLY A 76 -10.60 15.28 -10.73
CA GLY A 76 -9.90 14.01 -10.46
C GLY A 76 -8.70 14.17 -9.54
N THR A 77 -7.89 15.21 -9.77
CA THR A 77 -6.72 15.54 -8.93
C THR A 77 -7.12 15.85 -7.49
N ILE A 78 -8.17 16.66 -7.28
CA ILE A 78 -8.67 17.02 -5.94
C ILE A 78 -9.29 15.80 -5.25
N LEU A 79 -10.10 15.01 -5.96
CA LEU A 79 -10.73 13.81 -5.42
C LEU A 79 -9.68 12.78 -4.95
N ALA A 80 -8.55 12.68 -5.66
CA ALA A 80 -7.44 11.81 -5.26
C ALA A 80 -6.84 12.20 -3.89
N LEU A 81 -6.82 13.49 -3.55
CA LEU A 81 -6.38 13.96 -2.22
C LEU A 81 -7.37 13.56 -1.12
N PHE A 82 -8.67 13.71 -1.36
CA PHE A 82 -9.71 13.26 -0.42
C PHE A 82 -9.67 11.76 -0.19
N PHE A 83 -9.50 11.00 -1.28
CA PHE A 83 -9.30 9.56 -1.24
C PHE A 83 -8.05 9.18 -0.42
N ALA A 84 -6.89 9.77 -0.70
CA ALA A 84 -5.64 9.50 0.02
C ALA A 84 -5.80 9.79 1.52
N ALA A 85 -6.37 10.95 1.86
CA ALA A 85 -6.55 11.40 3.22
C ALA A 85 -7.55 10.56 4.02
N GLY A 86 -8.47 9.85 3.36
CA GLY A 86 -9.52 9.11 4.05
C GLY A 86 -10.65 9.99 4.54
N TRP A 87 -10.96 11.04 3.80
CA TRP A 87 -12.06 11.95 4.08
C TRP A 87 -13.05 11.87 2.93
N HIS A 88 -14.28 11.41 3.22
CA HIS A 88 -15.26 11.03 2.19
C HIS A 88 -14.66 10.09 1.11
N ASP A 89 -13.72 9.24 1.50
CA ASP A 89 -12.91 8.41 0.59
C ASP A 89 -13.73 7.44 -0.26
N ARG A 90 -14.82 6.89 0.29
CA ARG A 90 -15.74 6.03 -0.48
C ARG A 90 -16.46 6.81 -1.59
N SER A 91 -16.97 8.00 -1.29
CA SER A 91 -17.60 8.88 -2.30
C SER A 91 -16.57 9.35 -3.32
N ALA A 92 -15.37 9.75 -2.84
CA ALA A 92 -14.28 10.15 -3.71
C ALA A 92 -13.85 9.00 -4.65
N ALA A 93 -13.75 7.76 -4.16
CA ALA A 93 -13.41 6.59 -4.97
C ALA A 93 -14.45 6.33 -6.07
N PHE A 94 -15.75 6.47 -5.75
CA PHE A 94 -16.80 6.32 -6.74
C PHE A 94 -16.75 7.43 -7.82
N CYS A 95 -16.56 8.69 -7.42
CA CYS A 95 -16.40 9.78 -8.37
C CYS A 95 -15.13 9.63 -9.22
N LEU A 96 -14.01 9.23 -8.61
CA LEU A 96 -12.76 8.91 -9.31
C LEU A 96 -12.97 7.79 -10.34
N TRP A 97 -13.75 6.77 -9.99
CA TRP A 97 -14.10 5.69 -10.92
C TRP A 97 -14.90 6.20 -12.12
N ILE A 98 -15.87 7.10 -11.91
CA ILE A 98 -16.62 7.73 -13.01
C ILE A 98 -15.69 8.52 -13.92
N VAL A 99 -14.80 9.35 -13.36
CA VAL A 99 -13.81 10.12 -14.13
C VAL A 99 -12.89 9.19 -14.92
N TRP A 100 -12.34 8.16 -14.26
CA TRP A 100 -11.44 7.16 -14.84
C TRP A 100 -12.08 6.43 -16.02
N ALA A 101 -13.30 5.91 -15.82
CA ALA A 101 -14.05 5.25 -16.86
C ALA A 101 -14.41 6.22 -18.00
N SER A 102 -14.77 7.47 -17.67
CA SER A 102 -15.16 8.49 -18.66
C SER A 102 -14.02 8.82 -19.61
N LEU A 103 -12.80 8.99 -19.10
CA LEU A 103 -11.60 9.24 -19.90
C LEU A 103 -11.32 8.09 -20.88
N PHE A 104 -11.38 6.84 -20.40
CA PHE A 104 -11.24 5.67 -21.27
C PHE A 104 -12.36 5.57 -22.31
N GLY A 105 -13.60 5.84 -21.90
CA GLY A 105 -14.75 5.86 -22.80
C GLY A 105 -14.63 6.95 -23.87
N ARG A 106 -14.03 8.10 -23.55
CA ARG A 106 -13.82 9.21 -24.49
C ARG A 106 -12.64 8.99 -25.44
N ASN A 107 -11.58 8.34 -24.97
CA ASN A 107 -10.44 7.98 -25.78
C ASN A 107 -9.95 6.56 -25.46
N PRO A 108 -10.36 5.53 -26.22
CA PRO A 108 -9.93 4.15 -25.98
C PRO A 108 -8.48 3.87 -26.40
N LEU A 109 -7.80 4.80 -27.08
CA LEU A 109 -6.40 4.61 -27.50
C LEU A 109 -5.42 4.62 -26.33
N ILE A 110 -5.85 5.11 -25.15
CA ILE A 110 -5.05 5.04 -23.92
C ILE A 110 -4.99 3.63 -23.32
N SER A 111 -5.72 2.67 -23.91
CA SER A 111 -5.90 1.32 -23.39
C SER A 111 -4.57 0.68 -22.98
N ASN A 112 -4.52 0.24 -21.73
CA ASN A 112 -3.42 -0.57 -21.23
C ASN A 112 -3.95 -1.57 -20.17
N PRO A 113 -3.26 -2.72 -19.98
CA PRO A 113 -3.62 -3.73 -18.99
C PRO A 113 -3.89 -3.23 -17.57
N GLY A 114 -3.28 -2.11 -17.14
CA GLY A 114 -3.44 -1.58 -15.79
C GLY A 114 -4.77 -0.84 -15.55
N LEU A 115 -5.34 -0.20 -16.57
CA LEU A 115 -6.53 0.66 -16.41
C LEU A 115 -7.74 -0.06 -15.79
N PRO A 116 -8.13 -1.27 -16.24
CA PRO A 116 -9.29 -1.94 -15.67
C PRO A 116 -9.08 -2.32 -14.20
N TYR A 117 -7.84 -2.65 -13.82
CA TYR A 117 -7.52 -2.99 -12.43
C TYR A 117 -7.57 -1.77 -11.51
N VAL A 118 -7.10 -0.60 -11.96
CA VAL A 118 -7.27 0.66 -11.19
C VAL A 118 -8.76 0.95 -10.96
N GLY A 119 -9.58 0.82 -12.01
CA GLY A 119 -11.04 0.94 -11.90
C GLY A 119 -11.64 -0.07 -10.91
N LEU A 120 -11.24 -1.34 -11.00
CA LEU A 120 -11.66 -2.39 -10.06
C LEU A 120 -11.30 -2.03 -8.61
N LEU A 121 -10.07 -1.56 -8.36
CA LEU A 121 -9.60 -1.22 -7.01
C LEU A 121 -10.39 -0.04 -6.41
N LEU A 122 -10.77 0.95 -7.22
CA LEU A 122 -11.67 2.03 -6.80
C LEU A 122 -13.04 1.48 -6.40
N LEU A 123 -13.66 0.61 -7.20
CA LEU A 123 -14.95 -0.02 -6.87
C LEU A 123 -14.87 -0.92 -5.63
N ILE A 124 -13.79 -1.69 -5.50
CA ILE A 124 -13.54 -2.50 -4.30
C ILE A 124 -13.50 -1.58 -3.07
N HIS A 125 -12.78 -0.45 -3.13
CA HIS A 125 -12.71 0.50 -2.03
C HIS A 125 -14.09 1.03 -1.62
N VAL A 126 -14.98 1.33 -2.58
CA VAL A 126 -16.37 1.76 -2.29
C VAL A 126 -17.11 0.73 -1.42
N GLY A 127 -16.85 -0.56 -1.63
CA GLY A 127 -17.46 -1.68 -0.92
C GLY A 127 -16.83 -2.01 0.44
N LEU A 128 -15.71 -1.39 0.82
CA LEU A 128 -15.05 -1.67 2.11
C LEU A 128 -15.70 -0.95 3.30
N PRO A 129 -15.51 -1.48 4.53
CA PRO A 129 -15.90 -0.76 5.73
C PRO A 129 -15.23 0.62 5.81
N SER A 130 -15.95 1.61 6.32
CA SER A 130 -15.48 2.99 6.39
C SER A 130 -14.54 3.23 7.58
N ALA A 131 -13.79 4.33 7.51
CA ALA A 131 -12.94 4.84 8.58
C ALA A 131 -11.90 3.84 9.15
N PRO A 132 -11.06 3.19 8.31
CA PRO A 132 -9.93 2.40 8.81
C PRO A 132 -8.98 3.25 9.67
N TYR A 133 -8.23 2.61 10.58
CA TYR A 133 -7.18 3.28 11.36
C TYR A 133 -6.24 4.07 10.44
N GLY A 134 -5.96 5.33 10.77
CA GLY A 134 -5.12 6.22 9.97
C GLY A 134 -5.87 7.10 8.97
N SER A 135 -7.16 6.87 8.72
CA SER A 135 -8.03 7.79 7.97
C SER A 135 -8.38 9.06 8.75
N LEU A 136 -8.62 10.17 8.05
CA LEU A 136 -9.17 11.38 8.66
C LEU A 136 -10.55 11.12 9.30
N ALA A 137 -11.39 10.28 8.69
CA ALA A 137 -12.70 9.90 9.22
C ALA A 137 -12.65 9.11 10.55
N MET A 138 -11.51 8.53 10.94
CA MET A 138 -11.35 7.84 12.22
C MET A 138 -11.04 8.79 13.38
N ARG A 139 -10.49 9.98 13.10
CA ARG A 139 -9.97 10.89 14.15
C ARG A 139 -10.99 11.13 15.26
N GLY A 140 -10.53 10.98 16.50
CA GLY A 140 -11.34 11.22 17.71
C GLY A 140 -12.06 9.99 18.27
N ARG A 141 -12.08 8.84 17.59
CA ARG A 141 -12.66 7.60 18.14
C ARG A 141 -11.87 7.09 19.36
N ALA A 142 -12.57 6.56 20.36
CA ALA A 142 -11.96 5.95 21.54
C ALA A 142 -11.27 4.62 21.19
N ASP A 143 -11.98 3.73 20.49
CA ASP A 143 -11.40 2.53 19.88
C ASP A 143 -10.70 2.91 18.56
N PRO A 144 -9.36 2.78 18.48
CA PRO A 144 -8.62 3.09 17.27
C PRO A 144 -8.86 2.06 16.15
N GLY A 145 -9.16 0.79 16.47
CA GLY A 145 -9.41 -0.26 15.49
C GLY A 145 -10.80 -0.16 14.87
N GLY A 146 -11.79 0.27 15.65
CA GLY A 146 -13.16 0.54 15.19
C GLY A 146 -13.85 -0.67 14.55
N GLY A 147 -13.41 -1.88 14.90
CA GLY A 147 -13.85 -3.13 14.29
C GLY A 147 -13.56 -3.27 12.79
N TRP A 148 -12.70 -2.42 12.21
CA TRP A 148 -12.41 -2.45 10.77
C TRP A 148 -11.69 -3.75 10.40
N TYR A 149 -12.13 -4.37 9.31
CA TYR A 149 -11.45 -5.51 8.70
C TYR A 149 -11.65 -5.48 7.18
N MET A 150 -10.75 -6.12 6.46
CA MET A 150 -10.89 -6.33 5.02
C MET A 150 -11.57 -7.68 4.74
N PRO A 151 -12.78 -7.69 4.13
CA PRO A 151 -13.46 -8.91 3.75
C PRO A 151 -12.63 -9.74 2.75
N ARG A 152 -12.49 -11.04 3.00
CA ARG A 152 -11.74 -11.96 2.13
C ARG A 152 -12.29 -12.05 0.71
N ALA A 153 -13.56 -11.71 0.50
CA ALA A 153 -14.17 -11.73 -0.84
C ALA A 153 -13.47 -10.76 -1.79
N PHE A 154 -13.20 -9.52 -1.36
CA PHE A 154 -12.55 -8.52 -2.20
C PHE A 154 -11.12 -8.91 -2.59
N GLN A 155 -10.35 -9.45 -1.65
CA GLN A 155 -9.02 -9.98 -1.96
C GLN A 155 -9.08 -11.16 -2.92
N ARG A 156 -10.03 -12.09 -2.73
CA ARG A 156 -10.20 -13.24 -3.62
C ARG A 156 -10.53 -12.81 -5.04
N VAL A 157 -11.43 -11.83 -5.20
CA VAL A 157 -11.77 -11.28 -6.52
C VAL A 157 -10.53 -10.68 -7.19
N ALA A 158 -9.79 -9.81 -6.51
CA ALA A 158 -8.58 -9.22 -7.05
C ALA A 158 -7.52 -10.28 -7.39
N TRP A 159 -7.32 -11.27 -6.51
CA TRP A 159 -6.38 -12.37 -6.73
C TRP A 159 -6.75 -13.22 -7.95
N ILE A 160 -8.02 -13.60 -8.10
CA ILE A 160 -8.52 -14.39 -9.23
C ILE A 160 -8.36 -13.60 -10.53
N LEU A 161 -8.81 -12.35 -10.57
CA LEU A 161 -8.75 -11.52 -11.78
C LEU A 161 -7.31 -11.20 -12.19
N MET A 162 -6.41 -10.96 -11.23
CA MET A 162 -4.98 -10.84 -11.50
C MET A 162 -4.42 -12.15 -12.08
N SER A 163 -4.79 -13.29 -11.49
CA SER A 163 -4.26 -14.59 -11.89
C SER A 163 -4.68 -15.01 -13.29
N VAL A 164 -5.96 -14.81 -13.60
CA VAL A 164 -6.51 -15.03 -14.94
C VAL A 164 -5.91 -14.03 -15.92
N GLY A 165 -5.81 -12.75 -15.54
CA GLY A 165 -5.25 -11.71 -16.40
C GLY A 165 -3.81 -11.98 -16.83
N TYR A 166 -2.95 -12.43 -15.91
CA TYR A 166 -1.58 -12.80 -16.28
C TYR A 166 -1.50 -14.04 -17.16
N SER A 167 -2.29 -15.07 -16.86
CA SER A 167 -2.33 -16.29 -17.68
C SER A 167 -2.84 -15.98 -19.09
N TYR A 168 -3.84 -15.11 -19.19
CA TYR A 168 -4.33 -14.59 -20.46
C TYR A 168 -3.29 -13.73 -21.19
N SER A 169 -2.54 -12.88 -20.47
CA SER A 169 -1.42 -12.14 -21.07
C SER A 169 -0.32 -13.06 -21.61
N GLY A 170 -0.02 -14.16 -20.91
CA GLY A 170 0.92 -15.17 -21.40
C GLY A 170 0.38 -15.86 -22.66
N PHE A 171 -0.92 -16.17 -22.70
CA PHE A 171 -1.57 -16.75 -23.86
C PHE A 171 -1.52 -15.83 -25.08
N THR A 172 -1.83 -14.53 -24.93
CA THR A 172 -1.76 -13.58 -26.04
C THR A 172 -0.33 -13.38 -26.53
N LYS A 173 0.66 -13.37 -25.63
CA LYS A 173 2.09 -13.36 -25.99
C LYS A 173 2.50 -14.61 -26.76
N LEU A 174 2.03 -15.79 -26.36
CA LEU A 174 2.32 -17.05 -27.06
C LEU A 174 1.87 -17.05 -28.52
N VAL A 175 0.89 -16.22 -28.90
CA VAL A 175 0.45 -16.07 -30.29
C VAL A 175 1.44 -15.26 -31.14
N SER A 176 2.28 -14.42 -30.52
CA SER A 176 3.22 -13.54 -31.22
C SER A 176 4.51 -14.29 -31.65
N PRO A 177 4.98 -14.10 -32.90
CA PRO A 177 6.23 -14.72 -33.39
C PRO A 177 7.45 -14.43 -32.51
N SER A 178 7.61 -13.18 -32.05
CA SER A 178 8.78 -12.76 -31.27
C SER A 178 8.88 -13.42 -29.89
N TRP A 179 7.75 -13.84 -29.34
CA TRP A 179 7.72 -14.58 -28.08
C TRP A 179 8.00 -16.07 -28.29
N ARG A 180 7.65 -16.62 -29.47
CA ARG A 180 7.94 -18.02 -29.84
C ARG A 180 9.42 -18.22 -30.15
N ASP A 181 10.01 -17.33 -30.94
CA ASP A 181 11.43 -17.42 -31.32
C ASP A 181 12.41 -16.92 -30.24
N GLY A 182 11.88 -16.29 -29.19
CA GLY A 182 12.63 -15.79 -28.03
C GLY A 182 13.22 -14.38 -28.20
N SER A 183 12.92 -13.68 -29.30
CA SER A 183 13.45 -12.34 -29.60
C SER A 183 12.74 -11.20 -28.87
N ALA A 184 11.58 -11.43 -28.24
CA ALA A 184 10.73 -10.38 -27.70
C ALA A 184 11.45 -9.45 -26.71
N LEU A 185 12.22 -9.97 -25.76
CA LEU A 185 12.93 -9.12 -24.80
C LEU A 185 13.98 -8.23 -25.50
N ARG A 186 14.72 -8.77 -26.48
CA ARG A 186 15.69 -7.99 -27.26
C ARG A 186 14.99 -6.85 -28.01
N LEU A 187 13.88 -7.14 -28.69
CA LEU A 187 13.11 -6.14 -29.43
C LEU A 187 12.58 -5.04 -28.51
N VAL A 188 12.17 -5.38 -27.28
CA VAL A 188 11.76 -4.41 -26.27
C VAL A 188 12.94 -3.53 -25.84
N LEU A 189 14.14 -4.10 -25.63
CA LEU A 189 15.33 -3.35 -25.23
C LEU A 189 15.87 -2.45 -26.35
N GLU A 190 15.69 -2.84 -27.61
CA GLU A 190 16.11 -2.06 -28.80
C GLU A 190 15.05 -1.03 -29.22
N ASN A 191 13.85 -1.07 -28.63
CA ASN A 191 12.76 -0.14 -28.93
C ASN A 191 13.13 1.31 -28.58
N PRO A 192 12.69 2.31 -29.38
CA PRO A 192 12.88 3.73 -29.07
C PRO A 192 12.30 4.17 -27.71
N LEU A 193 11.26 3.49 -27.23
CA LEU A 193 10.64 3.72 -25.92
C LEU A 193 11.42 3.07 -24.76
N ALA A 194 12.50 2.33 -25.03
CA ALA A 194 13.34 1.80 -23.97
C ALA A 194 14.16 2.93 -23.32
N ARG A 195 14.12 3.01 -21.98
CA ARG A 195 14.86 4.03 -21.23
C ARG A 195 16.36 3.85 -21.41
N PRO A 196 17.13 4.91 -21.72
CA PRO A 196 18.57 4.84 -21.66
C PRO A 196 19.00 4.68 -20.19
N GLY A 197 19.68 3.60 -19.84
CA GLY A 197 20.07 3.33 -18.47
C GLY A 197 20.96 2.10 -18.30
N GLY A 198 21.70 2.04 -17.19
CA GLY A 198 22.67 0.96 -16.93
C GLY A 198 22.06 -0.44 -16.97
N LEU A 199 20.82 -0.61 -16.51
CA LEU A 199 20.13 -1.90 -16.58
C LEU A 199 19.88 -2.34 -18.02
N ARG A 200 19.46 -1.43 -18.91
CA ARG A 200 19.27 -1.71 -20.33
C ARG A 200 20.58 -2.10 -20.99
N HIS A 201 21.66 -1.35 -20.74
CA HIS A 201 22.99 -1.66 -21.28
C HIS A 201 23.48 -3.03 -20.81
N LEU A 202 23.39 -3.31 -19.51
CA LEU A 202 23.76 -4.61 -18.95
C LEU A 202 23.00 -5.76 -19.61
N LEU A 203 21.70 -5.61 -19.86
CA LEU A 203 20.91 -6.64 -20.53
C LEU A 203 21.28 -6.81 -22.01
N LEU A 204 21.57 -5.72 -22.73
CA LEU A 204 21.99 -5.78 -24.14
C LEU A 204 23.38 -6.41 -24.33
N GLU A 205 24.24 -6.36 -23.32
CA GLU A 205 25.55 -7.03 -23.31
C GLU A 205 25.46 -8.54 -23.04
N LEU A 206 24.30 -9.05 -22.58
CA LEU A 206 24.13 -10.48 -22.35
C LEU A 206 24.15 -11.28 -23.66
N PRO A 207 24.67 -12.52 -23.64
CA PRO A 207 24.57 -13.41 -24.78
C PRO A 207 23.11 -13.64 -25.22
N ASP A 208 22.88 -13.76 -26.53
CA ASP A 208 21.53 -13.86 -27.08
C ASP A 208 20.71 -15.03 -26.50
N PHE A 209 21.37 -16.16 -26.22
CA PHE A 209 20.73 -17.32 -25.61
C PHE A 209 20.15 -17.02 -24.22
N VAL A 210 20.76 -16.10 -23.46
CA VAL A 210 20.28 -15.68 -22.14
C VAL A 210 19.00 -14.85 -22.30
N LEU A 211 18.96 -13.90 -23.23
CA LEU A 211 17.77 -13.09 -23.50
C LEU A 211 16.58 -13.93 -24.01
N ARG A 212 16.86 -14.95 -24.82
CA ARG A 212 15.84 -15.94 -25.24
C ARG A 212 15.33 -16.75 -24.05
N ALA A 213 16.23 -17.25 -23.20
CA ALA A 213 15.84 -17.97 -21.99
C ALA A 213 14.99 -17.10 -21.05
N MET A 214 15.31 -15.82 -20.90
CA MET A 214 14.50 -14.87 -20.13
C MET A 214 13.13 -14.64 -20.77
N THR A 215 13.06 -14.51 -22.09
CA THR A 215 11.79 -14.36 -22.83
C THR A 215 10.88 -15.57 -22.62
N TRP A 216 11.39 -16.78 -22.83
CA TRP A 216 10.62 -18.01 -22.61
C TRP A 216 10.30 -18.25 -21.14
N GLY A 217 11.19 -17.86 -20.23
CA GLY A 217 10.97 -17.88 -18.80
C GLY A 217 9.78 -17.01 -18.39
N ALA A 218 9.76 -15.74 -18.85
CA ALA A 218 8.64 -14.83 -18.63
C ALA A 218 7.33 -15.38 -19.23
N LEU A 219 7.38 -15.90 -20.47
CA LEU A 219 6.22 -16.48 -21.14
C LEU A 219 5.65 -17.70 -20.38
N THR A 220 6.52 -18.63 -20.00
CA THR A 220 6.16 -19.84 -19.24
C THR A 220 5.56 -19.46 -17.89
N PHE A 221 6.18 -18.48 -17.23
CA PHE A 221 5.73 -18.01 -15.94
C PHE A 221 4.36 -17.34 -16.02
N GLU A 222 4.12 -16.48 -17.00
CA GLU A 222 2.82 -15.84 -17.22
C GLU A 222 1.75 -16.87 -17.56
N LEU A 223 2.00 -17.78 -18.52
CA LEU A 223 1.07 -18.86 -18.88
C LEU A 223 0.70 -19.75 -17.69
N GLY A 224 1.67 -20.09 -16.86
CA GLY A 224 1.50 -20.91 -15.67
C GLY A 224 1.01 -20.15 -14.43
N PHE A 225 0.80 -18.82 -14.51
CA PHE A 225 0.60 -17.99 -13.33
C PHE A 225 -0.61 -18.44 -12.50
N VAL A 226 -1.73 -18.82 -13.14
CA VAL A 226 -2.90 -19.34 -12.41
C VAL A 226 -2.57 -20.59 -11.59
N VAL A 227 -1.72 -21.48 -12.10
CA VAL A 227 -1.31 -22.70 -11.37
C VAL A 227 -0.48 -22.31 -10.15
N PHE A 228 0.52 -21.44 -10.32
CA PHE A 228 1.34 -20.95 -9.20
C PHE A 228 0.50 -20.18 -8.16
N ALA A 229 -0.49 -19.41 -8.60
CA ALA A 229 -1.37 -18.64 -7.75
C ALA A 229 -2.35 -19.50 -6.93
N LEU A 230 -2.74 -20.68 -7.45
CA LEU A 230 -3.58 -21.65 -6.71
C LEU A 230 -2.78 -22.36 -5.62
N LEU A 231 -1.50 -22.67 -5.88
CA LEU A 231 -0.60 -23.35 -4.95
C LEU A 231 -0.15 -22.43 -3.82
N ARG A 232 -0.77 -22.59 -2.63
CA ARG A 232 -0.50 -21.77 -1.42
C ARG A 232 0.98 -21.48 -1.12
N PRO A 233 1.92 -22.46 -1.12
CA PRO A 233 3.32 -22.17 -0.79
C PRO A 233 4.02 -21.34 -1.87
N LEU A 234 3.54 -21.35 -3.11
CA LEU A 234 4.15 -20.62 -4.22
C LEU A 234 3.62 -19.19 -4.36
N ARG A 235 2.50 -18.85 -3.72
CA ARG A 235 1.87 -17.52 -3.84
C ARG A 235 2.81 -16.35 -3.55
N PRO A 236 3.59 -16.33 -2.45
CA PRO A 236 4.45 -15.19 -2.15
C PRO A 236 5.54 -15.03 -3.22
N LEU A 237 6.12 -16.15 -3.67
CA LEU A 237 7.13 -16.15 -4.73
C LEU A 237 6.54 -15.68 -6.05
N ALA A 238 5.37 -16.19 -6.42
CA ALA A 238 4.73 -15.86 -7.68
C ALA A 238 4.32 -14.38 -7.74
N TRP A 239 3.74 -13.88 -6.65
CA TRP A 239 3.43 -12.46 -6.48
C TRP A 239 4.68 -11.59 -6.56
N ALA A 240 5.75 -11.97 -5.86
CA ALA A 240 7.00 -11.20 -5.86
C ALA A 240 7.63 -11.16 -7.25
N ALA A 241 7.66 -12.29 -7.96
CA ALA A 241 8.20 -12.36 -9.32
C ALA A 241 7.50 -11.39 -10.27
N MET A 242 6.16 -11.32 -10.24
CA MET A 242 5.40 -10.38 -11.09
C MET A 242 5.55 -8.93 -10.67
N LEU A 243 5.57 -8.65 -9.36
CA LEU A 243 5.84 -7.31 -8.87
C LEU A 243 7.23 -6.83 -9.34
N PHE A 244 8.27 -7.64 -9.15
CA PHE A 244 9.63 -7.28 -9.59
C PHE A 244 9.75 -7.18 -11.11
N MET A 245 9.03 -8.00 -11.86
CA MET A 245 8.93 -7.85 -13.32
C MET A 245 8.36 -6.47 -13.68
N HIS A 246 7.26 -6.03 -13.07
CA HIS A 246 6.69 -4.69 -13.32
C HIS A 246 7.63 -3.55 -12.89
N LEU A 247 8.30 -3.68 -11.74
CA LEU A 247 9.32 -2.71 -11.32
C LEU A 247 10.49 -2.67 -12.31
N GLY A 248 10.92 -3.82 -12.84
CA GLY A 248 11.92 -3.91 -13.90
C GLY A 248 11.48 -3.24 -15.20
N LEU A 249 10.24 -3.46 -15.64
CA LEU A 249 9.67 -2.78 -16.81
C LEU A 249 9.63 -1.27 -16.64
N MET A 250 9.31 -0.76 -15.46
CA MET A 250 9.34 0.69 -15.20
C MET A 250 10.73 1.30 -15.36
N LEU A 251 11.78 0.55 -15.02
CA LEU A 251 13.18 0.97 -15.21
C LEU A 251 13.66 0.84 -16.66
N LEU A 252 13.04 -0.05 -17.45
CA LEU A 252 13.47 -0.38 -18.80
C LEU A 252 12.67 0.34 -19.90
N ILE A 253 11.40 0.66 -19.67
CA ILE A 253 10.49 1.20 -20.69
C ILE A 253 9.93 2.54 -20.21
N ASP A 254 9.92 3.53 -21.10
CA ASP A 254 9.35 4.86 -20.86
C ASP A 254 7.83 4.88 -21.05
N PHE A 255 7.17 3.92 -20.40
CA PHE A 255 5.71 3.78 -20.40
C PHE A 255 5.24 3.37 -19.01
N ALA A 256 5.41 4.29 -18.05
CA ALA A 256 5.24 4.02 -16.63
C ALA A 256 3.79 3.73 -16.23
N ASP A 257 2.81 4.36 -16.88
CA ASP A 257 1.38 4.18 -16.56
C ASP A 257 0.93 2.72 -16.67
N LEU A 258 1.46 1.95 -17.62
CA LEU A 258 1.20 0.51 -17.78
C LEU A 258 1.52 -0.28 -16.50
N SER A 259 2.68 0.00 -15.92
CA SER A 259 3.21 -0.81 -14.81
C SER A 259 2.71 -0.30 -13.45
N LEU A 260 2.48 1.01 -13.29
CA LEU A 260 1.99 1.57 -12.02
C LEU A 260 0.62 1.02 -11.62
N GLY A 261 -0.33 0.91 -12.55
CA GLY A 261 -1.64 0.31 -12.28
C GLY A 261 -1.53 -1.15 -11.80
N MET A 262 -0.62 -1.92 -12.43
CA MET A 262 -0.34 -3.29 -12.00
C MET A 262 0.37 -3.35 -10.64
N VAL A 263 1.29 -2.43 -10.35
CA VAL A 263 1.93 -2.33 -9.03
C VAL A 263 0.87 -2.06 -7.96
N MET A 264 -0.11 -1.18 -8.19
CA MET A 264 -1.21 -0.96 -7.24
C MET A 264 -2.02 -2.23 -7.00
N LEU A 265 -2.32 -3.01 -8.04
CA LEU A 265 -2.96 -4.32 -7.92
C LEU A 265 -2.11 -5.29 -7.07
N HIS A 266 -0.78 -5.30 -7.24
CA HIS A 266 0.12 -6.14 -6.44
C HIS A 266 0.10 -5.72 -4.98
N LEU A 267 0.23 -4.42 -4.71
CA LEU A 267 0.18 -3.91 -3.34
C LEU A 267 -1.15 -4.23 -2.65
N PHE A 268 -2.27 -4.24 -3.38
CA PHE A 268 -3.56 -4.65 -2.83
C PHE A 268 -3.68 -6.16 -2.59
N THR A 269 -3.18 -6.97 -3.54
CA THR A 269 -3.25 -8.44 -3.49
C THR A 269 -2.19 -9.06 -2.58
N PHE A 270 -1.25 -8.27 -2.06
CA PHE A 270 -0.37 -8.66 -0.98
C PHE A 270 -1.18 -9.23 0.19
N ASP A 271 -0.73 -10.38 0.72
CA ASP A 271 -1.31 -10.98 1.92
C ASP A 271 -0.37 -10.74 3.11
N PRO A 272 -0.74 -9.88 4.07
CA PRO A 272 0.04 -9.65 5.28
C PRO A 272 0.39 -10.93 6.05
N ALA A 273 -0.38 -12.02 5.89
CA ALA A 273 -0.08 -13.30 6.52
C ALA A 273 1.23 -13.95 6.01
N TRP A 274 1.74 -13.56 4.85
CA TRP A 274 3.04 -14.02 4.35
C TRP A 274 4.19 -13.54 5.22
N ILE A 275 4.01 -12.40 5.91
CA ILE A 275 5.02 -11.80 6.77
C ILE A 275 4.53 -11.88 8.21
N ARG A 276 4.83 -13.00 8.86
CA ARG A 276 4.38 -13.25 10.23
C ARG A 276 4.97 -12.23 11.21
N PRO A 277 4.25 -11.88 12.29
CA PRO A 277 4.82 -11.22 13.45
C PRO A 277 6.18 -11.80 13.88
N ARG A 278 7.13 -10.95 14.26
CA ARG A 278 8.35 -11.39 14.95
C ARG A 278 8.01 -11.59 16.43
N ARG A 279 8.03 -12.83 16.89
CA ARG A 279 7.93 -13.16 18.31
C ARG A 279 9.25 -12.78 18.99
N GLU A 280 9.18 -11.96 20.03
CA GLU A 280 10.34 -11.64 20.87
C GLU A 280 10.12 -12.26 22.26
N GLY A 281 10.80 -13.38 22.53
CA GLY A 281 10.67 -14.14 23.77
C GLY A 281 9.69 -15.33 23.69
N SER A 282 9.12 -15.75 24.83
CA SER A 282 8.19 -16.89 24.95
C SER A 282 6.87 -16.63 24.21
N GLU A 283 6.34 -17.63 23.49
CA GLU A 283 5.13 -17.49 22.66
C GLU A 283 3.86 -17.16 23.47
N ASP A 284 3.84 -17.54 24.74
CA ASP A 284 2.67 -17.42 25.61
C ASP A 284 2.63 -16.12 26.42
N VAL A 285 3.69 -15.29 26.34
CA VAL A 285 3.83 -14.08 27.17
C VAL A 285 3.86 -12.82 26.30
N PRO A 286 2.90 -11.89 26.48
CA PRO A 286 2.83 -10.67 25.68
C PRO A 286 4.01 -9.74 25.96
N LEU A 287 4.32 -8.89 24.98
CA LEU A 287 5.31 -7.82 25.12
C LEU A 287 4.74 -6.69 25.96
N GLU A 288 5.56 -6.08 26.81
CA GLU A 288 5.14 -4.96 27.65
C GLU A 288 5.62 -3.64 27.03
N MET A 289 4.67 -2.78 26.70
CA MET A 289 4.93 -1.48 26.09
C MET A 289 4.68 -0.38 27.12
N TYR A 290 5.77 0.16 27.65
CA TYR A 290 5.76 1.28 28.57
C TYR A 290 5.74 2.60 27.81
N TYR A 291 4.87 3.53 28.21
CA TYR A 291 4.68 4.79 27.50
C TYR A 291 4.51 6.00 28.42
N ASP A 292 4.93 7.17 27.94
CA ASP A 292 4.68 8.46 28.58
C ASP A 292 3.24 8.92 28.31
N GLY A 293 2.39 8.91 29.35
CA GLY A 293 0.98 9.30 29.27
C GLY A 293 0.75 10.78 28.91
N GLU A 294 1.76 11.64 29.08
CA GLU A 294 1.67 13.05 28.71
C GLU A 294 2.13 13.34 27.28
N CYS A 295 2.70 12.35 26.60
CA CYS A 295 3.25 12.51 25.27
C CYS A 295 2.25 12.12 24.17
N GLY A 296 1.82 13.10 23.37
CA GLY A 296 0.92 12.87 22.23
C GLY A 296 1.46 11.88 21.18
N LEU A 297 2.79 11.83 20.96
CA LEU A 297 3.41 10.84 20.07
C LEU A 297 3.29 9.41 20.64
N CYS A 298 3.70 9.20 21.89
CA CYS A 298 3.59 7.91 22.59
C CYS A 298 2.15 7.40 22.60
N HIS A 299 1.17 8.28 22.88
CA HIS A 299 -0.24 7.93 22.80
C HIS A 299 -0.67 7.48 21.38
N ARG A 300 -0.18 8.14 20.32
CA ARG A 300 -0.44 7.68 18.94
C ARG A 300 0.22 6.34 18.63
N THR A 301 1.41 6.07 19.17
CA THR A 301 2.08 4.77 19.02
C THR A 301 1.32 3.65 19.72
N VAL A 302 0.81 3.89 20.93
CA VAL A 302 -0.07 2.94 21.64
C VAL A 302 -1.35 2.70 20.84
N ARG A 303 -2.00 3.75 20.33
CA ARG A 303 -3.19 3.62 19.48
C ARG A 303 -2.94 2.84 18.20
N LEU A 304 -1.77 3.01 17.57
CA LEU A 304 -1.35 2.20 16.43
C LEU A 304 -1.24 0.72 16.85
N ALA A 305 -0.47 0.43 17.89
CA ALA A 305 -0.29 -0.93 18.37
C ALA A 305 -1.63 -1.60 18.73
N LEU A 306 -2.57 -0.86 19.34
CA LEU A 306 -3.92 -1.34 19.63
C LEU A 306 -4.71 -1.71 18.37
N ALA A 307 -4.70 -0.86 17.34
CA ALA A 307 -5.43 -1.08 16.10
C ALA A 307 -4.82 -2.17 15.21
N GLU A 308 -3.51 -2.35 15.32
CA GLU A 308 -2.74 -3.28 14.49
C GLU A 308 -2.50 -4.64 15.18
N ASP A 309 -2.87 -4.77 16.46
CA ASP A 309 -2.96 -6.03 17.21
C ASP A 309 -4.44 -6.40 17.44
N PRO A 310 -5.16 -6.84 16.39
CA PRO A 310 -6.60 -7.15 16.48
C PRO A 310 -6.91 -8.39 17.33
N GLY A 311 -5.90 -9.26 17.57
CA GLY A 311 -6.02 -10.38 18.50
C GLY A 311 -5.89 -9.95 19.97
N GLY A 312 -5.17 -8.85 20.23
CA GLY A 312 -4.95 -8.32 21.58
C GLY A 312 -3.98 -9.15 22.43
N GLU A 313 -3.26 -10.07 21.81
CA GLU A 313 -2.35 -11.02 22.46
C GLU A 313 -0.89 -10.57 22.39
N THR A 314 -0.57 -9.59 21.55
CA THR A 314 0.82 -9.21 21.28
C THR A 314 1.38 -8.28 22.35
N PHE A 315 0.56 -7.33 22.83
CA PHE A 315 1.02 -6.27 23.74
C PHE A 315 0.15 -6.09 24.99
N ARG A 316 0.84 -5.81 26.11
CA ARG A 316 0.32 -5.16 27.31
C ARG A 316 0.88 -3.75 27.40
N TYR A 317 0.12 -2.81 27.93
CA TYR A 317 0.50 -1.40 27.99
C TYR A 317 0.54 -0.93 29.43
N ALA A 318 1.57 -0.18 29.81
CA ALA A 318 1.66 0.41 31.15
C ALA A 318 2.25 1.82 31.08
N PRO A 319 1.78 2.78 31.88
CA PRO A 319 2.40 4.10 31.93
C PRO A 319 3.79 4.02 32.58
N LEU A 320 4.74 4.83 32.11
CA LEU A 320 6.07 4.94 32.73
C LEU A 320 6.02 5.44 34.19
N GLN A 321 4.95 6.17 34.54
CA GLN A 321 4.71 6.68 35.88
C GLN A 321 3.94 5.70 36.78
N GLY A 322 3.56 4.52 36.27
CA GLY A 322 2.76 3.53 36.98
C GLY A 322 3.57 2.56 37.85
N PRO A 323 2.92 1.89 38.83
CA PRO A 323 3.54 0.88 39.67
C PRO A 323 4.13 -0.28 38.86
N THR A 324 3.47 -0.73 37.79
CA THR A 324 3.93 -1.87 36.98
C THR A 324 5.34 -1.66 36.45
N PHE A 325 5.65 -0.48 35.93
CA PHE A 325 6.99 -0.17 35.43
C PHE A 325 8.03 -0.13 36.56
N SER A 326 7.66 0.46 37.71
CA SER A 326 8.57 0.59 38.85
C SER A 326 8.91 -0.74 39.52
N GLU A 327 7.98 -1.69 39.53
CA GLU A 327 8.15 -3.02 40.08
C GLU A 327 8.95 -3.93 39.14
N ARG A 328 8.71 -3.83 37.83
CA ARG A 328 9.37 -4.71 36.85
C ARG A 328 10.73 -4.24 36.39
N VAL A 329 11.07 -2.96 36.58
CA VAL A 329 12.34 -2.37 36.17
C VAL A 329 12.99 -1.66 37.36
N ASN A 330 14.17 -2.16 37.77
CA ASN A 330 14.90 -1.58 38.90
C ASN A 330 15.27 -0.11 38.67
N GLU A 331 15.42 0.64 39.77
CA GLU A 331 15.64 2.09 39.74
C GLU A 331 16.91 2.49 38.98
N ALA A 332 18.02 1.76 39.18
CA ALA A 332 19.28 2.03 38.49
C ALA A 332 19.13 1.94 36.96
N THR A 333 18.35 0.97 36.47
CA THR A 333 18.07 0.84 35.04
C THR A 333 17.12 1.94 34.57
N ARG A 334 16.06 2.24 35.33
CA ARG A 334 15.10 3.32 35.00
C ARG A 334 15.78 4.66 34.76
N ALA A 335 16.81 5.00 35.56
CA ALA A 335 17.57 6.24 35.41
C ALA A 335 18.31 6.36 34.06
N THR A 336 18.56 5.26 33.36
CA THR A 336 19.25 5.23 32.06
C THR A 336 18.32 5.20 30.85
N LEU A 337 17.01 5.02 31.09
CA LEU A 337 16.02 4.82 30.04
C LEU A 337 15.45 6.14 29.52
N ALA A 338 14.94 6.10 28.29
CA ALA A 338 14.26 7.22 27.67
C ALA A 338 12.90 7.48 28.34
N ASP A 339 12.52 8.76 28.40
CA ASP A 339 11.28 9.25 29.01
C ASP A 339 10.04 9.12 28.10
N SER A 340 10.08 8.22 27.12
CA SER A 340 9.12 8.21 26.01
C SER A 340 8.41 6.88 25.84
N LEU A 341 9.10 5.90 25.27
CA LEU A 341 8.56 4.61 24.89
C LEU A 341 9.61 3.53 25.09
N ILE A 342 9.25 2.50 25.84
CA ILE A 342 10.12 1.38 26.18
C ILE A 342 9.36 0.09 25.92
N LEU A 343 9.96 -0.82 25.16
CA LEU A 343 9.46 -2.17 24.95
C LEU A 343 10.24 -3.12 25.83
N ARG A 344 9.55 -3.92 26.64
CA ARG A 344 10.14 -5.03 27.40
C ARG A 344 9.65 -6.35 26.81
N THR A 345 10.59 -7.23 26.57
CA THR A 345 10.35 -8.59 26.09
C THR A 345 10.13 -9.54 27.25
N SER A 346 9.57 -10.72 26.99
CA SER A 346 9.23 -11.69 28.04
C SER A 346 10.45 -12.31 28.74
N ASP A 347 11.63 -12.26 28.12
CA ASP A 347 12.92 -12.60 28.75
C ASP A 347 13.53 -11.43 29.55
N GLY A 348 12.82 -10.31 29.65
CA GLY A 348 13.20 -9.14 30.46
C GLY A 348 14.06 -8.10 29.75
N ARG A 349 14.40 -8.28 28.46
CA ARG A 349 15.22 -7.30 27.74
C ARG A 349 14.43 -6.04 27.41
N LEU A 350 15.10 -4.89 27.55
CA LEU A 350 14.53 -3.56 27.34
C LEU A 350 15.04 -2.96 26.03
N PHE A 351 14.11 -2.42 25.24
CA PHE A 351 14.38 -1.70 24.01
C PHE A 351 13.74 -0.32 24.04
N GLN A 352 14.46 0.67 23.57
CA GLN A 352 14.04 2.07 23.61
C GLN A 352 14.41 2.79 22.31
N ARG A 353 13.97 4.04 22.18
CA ARG A 353 14.25 4.89 21.01
C ARG A 353 13.87 4.19 19.69
N SER A 354 14.71 4.33 18.65
CA SER A 354 14.48 3.71 17.35
C SER A 354 14.44 2.17 17.40
N ASP A 355 15.17 1.54 18.32
CA ASP A 355 15.20 0.08 18.47
C ASP A 355 13.85 -0.43 19.00
N GLY A 356 13.30 0.23 20.03
CA GLY A 356 11.97 -0.08 20.56
C GLY A 356 10.88 0.07 19.49
N VAL A 357 10.89 1.18 18.74
CA VAL A 357 9.92 1.40 17.65
C VAL A 357 10.04 0.33 16.56
N GLY A 358 11.26 0.03 16.10
CA GLY A 358 11.49 -0.98 15.06
C GLY A 358 11.02 -2.37 15.48
N ARG A 359 11.19 -2.74 16.75
CA ARG A 359 10.76 -4.03 17.30
C ARG A 359 9.25 -4.12 17.50
N ILE A 360 8.61 -3.06 17.97
CA ILE A 360 7.13 -2.96 18.02
C ILE A 360 6.56 -3.21 16.61
N LEU A 361 7.09 -2.52 15.59
CA LEU A 361 6.67 -2.71 14.21
C LEU A 361 6.91 -4.14 13.70
N CYS A 362 8.04 -4.76 14.06
CA CYS A 362 8.32 -6.16 13.74
C CYS A 362 7.34 -7.14 14.40
N ALA A 363 6.91 -6.86 15.63
CA ALA A 363 5.96 -7.68 16.38
C ALA A 363 4.53 -7.54 15.85
N LEU A 364 4.18 -6.48 15.11
CA LEU A 364 2.87 -6.34 14.46
C LEU A 364 2.71 -7.20 13.18
N GLY A 365 3.81 -7.60 12.54
CA GLY A 365 3.76 -8.40 11.30
C GLY A 365 3.35 -7.59 10.05
N GLY A 366 3.07 -8.29 8.96
CA GLY A 366 2.62 -7.71 7.69
C GLY A 366 3.54 -6.60 7.16
N VAL A 367 2.92 -5.52 6.68
CA VAL A 367 3.63 -4.34 6.18
C VAL A 367 4.45 -3.66 7.30
N TRP A 368 3.98 -3.69 8.54
CA TRP A 368 4.71 -3.10 9.67
C TRP A 368 6.02 -3.80 9.93
N ARG A 369 6.09 -5.13 9.81
CA ARG A 369 7.36 -5.85 9.96
C ARG A 369 8.37 -5.47 8.88
N ILE A 370 7.94 -5.26 7.62
CA ILE A 370 8.82 -4.75 6.57
C ILE A 370 9.38 -3.38 6.99
N LEU A 371 8.51 -2.45 7.37
CA LEU A 371 8.93 -1.11 7.79
C LEU A 371 9.84 -1.12 9.02
N GLY A 372 9.54 -1.97 10.01
CA GLY A 372 10.36 -2.18 11.19
C GLY A 372 11.74 -2.74 10.85
N GLN A 373 11.83 -3.72 9.95
CA GLN A 373 13.11 -4.26 9.49
C GLN A 373 13.93 -3.23 8.72
N LEU A 374 13.30 -2.45 7.82
CA LEU A 374 13.98 -1.37 7.10
C LEU A 374 14.53 -0.32 8.08
N LEU A 375 13.75 0.06 9.09
CA LEU A 375 14.22 0.97 10.15
C LEU A 375 15.39 0.38 10.94
N LEU A 376 15.34 -0.92 11.27
CA LEU A 376 16.39 -1.57 12.04
C LEU A 376 17.67 -1.84 11.23
N LEU A 377 17.58 -1.89 9.89
CA LEU A 377 18.71 -2.02 8.99
C LEU A 377 19.55 -0.72 8.92
N LEU A 378 18.92 0.45 9.15
CA LEU A 378 19.63 1.72 9.15
C LEU A 378 20.66 1.80 10.30
N PRO A 379 21.85 2.40 10.05
CA PRO A 379 22.86 2.59 11.08
C PRO A 379 22.30 3.32 12.31
N ARG A 380 22.60 2.80 13.51
CA ARG A 380 22.11 3.31 14.80
C ARG A 380 22.21 4.83 14.94
N ARG A 381 23.36 5.41 14.57
CA ARG A 381 23.61 6.86 14.65
C ARG A 381 22.59 7.69 13.86
N LEU A 382 22.20 7.22 12.66
CA LEU A 382 21.25 7.92 11.81
C LEU A 382 19.83 7.80 12.37
N ARG A 383 19.39 6.57 12.70
CA ARG A 383 18.03 6.34 13.19
C ARG A 383 17.80 6.92 14.59
N ASP A 384 18.79 6.90 15.48
CA ASP A 384 18.68 7.53 16.80
C ASP A 384 18.80 9.05 16.72
N GLY A 385 19.62 9.60 15.82
CA GLY A 385 19.66 11.04 15.56
C GLY A 385 18.33 11.58 15.06
N ALA A 386 17.69 10.87 14.12
CA ALA A 386 16.33 11.19 13.66
C ALA A 386 15.30 11.05 14.78
N TYR A 387 15.40 9.98 15.60
CA TYR A 387 14.53 9.79 16.75
C TYR A 387 14.66 10.94 17.76
N ASP A 388 15.87 11.33 18.13
CA ASP A 388 16.14 12.39 19.11
C ASP A 388 15.69 13.77 18.58
N PHE A 389 15.76 14.00 17.26
CA PHE A 389 15.16 15.19 16.65
C PHE A 389 13.63 15.20 16.80
N VAL A 390 12.95 14.11 16.43
CA VAL A 390 11.49 13.97 16.59
C VAL A 390 11.10 14.08 18.06
N ALA A 391 11.86 13.46 18.97
CA ALA A 391 11.60 13.49 20.41
C ALA A 391 11.65 14.92 20.97
N ARG A 392 12.58 15.76 20.51
CA ARG A 392 12.68 17.18 20.93
C ARG A 392 11.49 18.03 20.48
N ILE A 393 10.96 17.77 19.27
CA ILE A 393 9.82 18.52 18.74
C ILE A 393 8.46 17.87 19.07
N ARG A 394 8.45 16.69 19.70
CA ARG A 394 7.24 15.86 19.88
C ARG A 394 6.12 16.60 20.60
N LYS A 395 6.43 17.35 21.66
CA LYS A 395 5.44 18.12 22.45
C LYS A 395 4.88 19.32 21.68
N ARG A 396 5.57 19.80 20.63
CA ARG A 396 5.10 20.88 19.75
C ARG A 396 4.29 20.36 18.56
N LEU A 397 4.71 19.24 17.97
CA LEU A 397 4.04 18.64 16.81
C LEU A 397 2.78 17.84 17.19
N PHE A 398 2.75 17.28 18.41
CA PHE A 398 1.67 16.43 18.86
C PHE A 398 1.07 17.01 20.13
N ALA A 399 -0.14 17.55 20.00
CA ALA A 399 -0.91 18.02 21.13
C ALA A 399 -1.07 16.92 22.19
N LYS A 400 -1.03 17.33 23.47
CA LYS A 400 -1.36 16.45 24.60
C LYS A 400 -2.77 15.87 24.37
N PRO A 401 -3.01 14.58 24.65
CA PRO A 401 -4.38 14.06 24.67
C PRO A 401 -5.24 14.95 25.58
N PRO A 402 -6.48 15.30 25.19
CA PRO A 402 -7.37 16.06 26.07
C PRO A 402 -7.48 15.33 27.41
N GLY A 403 -7.40 16.07 28.53
CA GLY A 403 -7.10 15.57 29.88
C GLY A 403 -8.12 14.61 30.52
N LEU A 404 -9.09 14.11 29.77
CA LEU A 404 -9.95 13.01 30.15
C LEU A 404 -9.53 11.79 29.33
N CYS A 405 -9.00 10.76 30.01
CA CYS A 405 -8.77 9.46 29.40
C CYS A 405 -10.12 9.00 28.82
N PRO A 406 -10.25 8.80 27.49
CA PRO A 406 -11.51 8.33 26.94
C PRO A 406 -11.84 7.01 27.62
N VAL A 407 -13.10 6.83 28.02
CA VAL A 407 -13.56 5.55 28.57
C VAL A 407 -13.33 4.50 27.48
N LEU A 408 -12.30 3.68 27.67
CA LEU A 408 -11.96 2.60 26.76
C LEU A 408 -13.03 1.51 26.88
N PRO A 409 -13.43 0.87 25.77
CA PRO A 409 -14.19 -0.36 25.84
C PRO A 409 -13.53 -1.35 26.81
N PRO A 410 -14.31 -2.09 27.64
CA PRO A 410 -13.76 -2.99 28.66
C PRO A 410 -12.73 -3.99 28.12
N GLU A 411 -12.93 -4.47 26.89
CA GLU A 411 -12.02 -5.39 26.20
C GLU A 411 -10.63 -4.76 25.97
N LEU A 412 -10.58 -3.49 25.59
CA LEU A 412 -9.32 -2.76 25.42
C LEU A 412 -8.72 -2.38 26.77
N GLY A 413 -9.55 -2.01 27.76
CA GLY A 413 -9.11 -1.68 29.11
C GLY A 413 -8.32 -2.81 29.77
N ARG A 414 -8.70 -4.06 29.54
CA ARG A 414 -7.98 -5.24 30.05
C ARG A 414 -6.53 -5.36 29.56
N ARG A 415 -6.15 -4.64 28.50
CA ARG A 415 -4.78 -4.65 27.94
C ARG A 415 -3.84 -3.66 28.65
N PHE A 416 -4.37 -2.83 29.54
CA PHE A 416 -3.60 -1.83 30.28
C PHE A 416 -3.35 -2.29 31.72
N ASP A 417 -2.09 -2.32 32.10
CA ASP A 417 -1.61 -2.54 33.46
C ASP A 417 -1.39 -1.17 34.15
N PRO A 418 -1.53 -1.10 35.50
CA PRO A 418 -1.51 0.15 36.25
C PRO A 418 -0.15 0.88 36.23
#